data_AF-A0A117STX5-F1
#
_entry.id   AF-A0A117STX5-F1
#
_cell.length_a   1.000
_cell.length_b   1.000
_cell.length_c   1.000
_cell.angle_alpha   90.00
_cell.angle_beta   90.00
_cell.angle_gamma   90.00
#
_symmetry.space_group_name_H-M   'P 1'
#
loop_
_entity.id
_entity.type
_entity.pdbx_description
1 polymer ?
#
loop_
_entity_poly.entity_id
_entity_poly.type
_entity_poly.pdbx_seq_one_letter_code
_entity_poly.pdbx_strand_id
1 'polypeptide(L)'
;MRRDFEEIFEIMEGYPVTVRLFDPPLHEFLPNIEELVADVTKARALGRPDVEKESLLARVKALMEANPMMGHRGVRLGITFPDIYAAQVRAILEATLELKKRGKSIQVQIMIPQVSEYKELEHIINNVVKPTAEDVFKRYGDRVEFKVGTMMETVRACLTADKIAKVVDFMSFGTNDLTQAVFSFSRDDVENKFMSQYLSLGILPYDPFVTIDRDGVAKLMKIAVDLARSVKPDIEVGICGEHGGDADSIRILAEVVGRGLDYFSASPYRVPVARLVAAQESLKILGRAPKVAEY
;
A
#
# COMPACT_ATOMS: atom_id res chain seq x y z
N MET A 1 5.13 -2.16 -18.22
CA MET A 1 3.97 -1.74 -17.39
C MET A 1 2.65 -2.31 -17.90
N ARG A 2 2.08 -1.90 -19.06
CA ARG A 2 0.77 -2.44 -19.52
C ARG A 2 0.78 -3.96 -19.70
N ARG A 3 1.80 -4.49 -20.39
CA ARG A 3 1.94 -5.94 -20.60
C ARG A 3 1.99 -6.74 -19.29
N ASP A 4 2.73 -6.23 -18.30
CA ASP A 4 2.83 -6.87 -16.99
C ASP A 4 1.45 -6.94 -16.31
N PHE A 5 0.64 -5.89 -16.43
CA PHE A 5 -0.74 -5.90 -15.94
C PHE A 5 -1.65 -6.84 -16.74
N GLU A 6 -1.53 -6.91 -18.06
CA GLU A 6 -2.28 -7.88 -18.87
C GLU A 6 -2.00 -9.32 -18.41
N GLU A 7 -0.74 -9.67 -18.20
CA GLU A 7 -0.35 -11.01 -17.74
C GLU A 7 -0.90 -11.32 -16.33
N ILE A 8 -0.78 -10.39 -15.38
CA ILE A 8 -1.30 -10.55 -14.01
C ILE A 8 -2.83 -10.69 -14.01
N PHE A 9 -3.53 -9.80 -14.72
CA PHE A 9 -4.99 -9.79 -14.74
C PHE A 9 -5.56 -11.03 -15.44
N GLU A 10 -4.90 -11.51 -16.50
CA GLU A 10 -5.32 -12.75 -17.18
C GLU A 10 -5.20 -13.97 -16.27
N ILE A 11 -4.13 -14.05 -15.46
CA ILE A 11 -3.96 -15.12 -14.45
C ILE A 11 -5.06 -15.05 -13.38
N MET A 12 -5.48 -13.84 -13.03
CA MET A 12 -6.45 -13.56 -11.96
C MET A 12 -7.90 -13.44 -12.46
N GLU A 13 -8.21 -13.94 -13.65
CA GLU A 13 -9.57 -13.91 -14.21
C GLU A 13 -10.60 -14.43 -13.19
N GLY A 14 -11.68 -13.65 -12.98
CA GLY A 14 -12.74 -13.96 -12.01
C GLY A 14 -12.45 -13.53 -10.57
N TYR A 15 -11.27 -12.98 -10.25
CA TYR A 15 -10.93 -12.51 -8.92
C TYR A 15 -10.55 -11.01 -8.91
N PRO A 16 -10.83 -10.28 -7.82
CA PRO A 16 -10.42 -8.88 -7.69
C PRO A 16 -8.90 -8.76 -7.57
N VAL A 17 -8.31 -7.81 -8.32
CA VAL A 17 -6.88 -7.46 -8.25
C VAL A 17 -6.71 -6.02 -7.78
N THR A 18 -6.14 -5.85 -6.59
CA THR A 18 -5.80 -4.54 -6.03
C THR A 18 -4.39 -4.13 -6.43
N VAL A 19 -4.26 -3.03 -7.17
CA VAL A 19 -2.98 -2.46 -7.59
C VAL A 19 -2.67 -1.22 -6.75
N ARG A 20 -1.61 -1.29 -5.96
CA ARG A 20 -1.06 -0.11 -5.25
C ARG A 20 -0.31 0.77 -6.24
N LEU A 21 -0.62 2.06 -6.24
CA LEU A 21 0.12 3.04 -7.03
C LEU A 21 1.53 3.24 -6.48
N PHE A 22 2.35 3.96 -7.25
CA PHE A 22 3.76 4.20 -6.94
C PHE A 22 3.92 4.80 -5.54
N ASP A 23 4.84 4.21 -4.79
CA ASP A 23 5.00 4.43 -3.36
C ASP A 23 6.42 4.87 -2.98
N PRO A 24 7.52 4.28 -3.50
CA PRO A 24 8.84 4.62 -3.01
C PRO A 24 9.26 6.07 -3.37
N PRO A 25 10.20 6.68 -2.62
CA PRO A 25 10.76 7.98 -2.97
C PRO A 25 11.64 7.90 -4.22
N LEU A 26 11.77 9.02 -4.94
CA LEU A 26 12.48 9.06 -6.22
C LEU A 26 13.98 8.73 -6.12
N HIS A 27 14.62 8.99 -4.97
CA HIS A 27 16.06 8.76 -4.82
C HIS A 27 16.44 7.27 -4.85
N GLU A 28 15.51 6.35 -4.55
CA GLU A 28 15.76 4.91 -4.67
C GLU A 28 16.00 4.45 -6.11
N PHE A 29 15.62 5.26 -7.10
CA PHE A 29 15.81 4.99 -8.53
C PHE A 29 16.99 5.75 -9.13
N LEU A 30 17.73 6.50 -8.33
CA LEU A 30 18.90 7.25 -8.77
C LEU A 30 20.20 6.48 -8.49
N PRO A 31 21.29 6.77 -9.22
CA PRO A 31 22.58 6.15 -8.95
C PRO A 31 23.09 6.43 -7.54
N ASN A 32 23.94 5.54 -7.04
CA ASN A 32 24.57 5.69 -5.73
C ASN A 32 25.35 7.02 -5.67
N ILE A 33 25.04 7.83 -4.65
CA ILE A 33 25.66 9.14 -4.49
C ILE A 33 27.18 9.05 -4.28
N GLU A 34 27.68 8.05 -3.57
CA GLU A 34 29.11 7.89 -3.29
C GLU A 34 29.88 7.64 -4.59
N GLU A 35 29.36 6.76 -5.44
CA GLU A 35 29.92 6.51 -6.77
C GLU A 35 29.87 7.77 -7.63
N LEU A 36 28.74 8.48 -7.62
CA LEU A 36 28.56 9.68 -8.42
C LEU A 36 29.46 10.84 -7.95
N VAL A 37 29.67 10.98 -6.63
CA VAL A 37 30.61 11.94 -6.04
C VAL A 37 32.05 11.58 -6.44
N ALA A 38 32.43 10.31 -6.36
CA ALA A 38 33.76 9.86 -6.76
C ALA A 38 34.03 10.13 -8.24
N ASP A 39 33.07 9.83 -9.11
CA ASP A 39 33.13 10.06 -10.55
C ASP A 39 33.26 11.55 -10.89
N VAL A 40 32.39 12.39 -10.33
CA VAL A 40 32.42 13.84 -10.56
C VAL A 40 33.73 14.44 -10.04
N THR A 41 34.22 14.01 -8.88
CA THR A 41 35.47 14.49 -8.30
C THR A 41 36.67 14.11 -9.17
N LYS A 42 36.71 12.87 -9.66
CA LYS A 42 37.75 12.37 -10.56
C LYS A 42 37.74 13.13 -11.89
N ALA A 43 36.55 13.33 -12.49
CA ALA A 43 36.38 14.07 -13.73
C ALA A 43 36.91 15.52 -13.62
N ARG A 44 36.58 16.21 -12.52
CA ARG A 44 37.10 17.55 -12.20
C ARG A 44 38.62 17.57 -12.03
N ALA A 45 39.17 16.62 -11.28
CA ALA A 45 40.61 16.54 -11.03
C ALA A 45 41.42 16.28 -12.32
N LEU A 46 40.85 15.55 -13.28
CA LEU A 46 41.46 15.29 -14.59
C LEU A 46 41.26 16.45 -15.59
N GLY A 47 40.62 17.55 -15.19
CA GLY A 47 40.32 18.68 -16.08
C GLY A 47 39.29 18.35 -17.17
N ARG A 48 38.47 17.30 -16.95
CA ARG A 48 37.44 16.83 -17.89
C ARG A 48 36.08 16.78 -17.19
N PRO A 49 35.51 17.94 -16.79
CA PRO A 49 34.23 17.96 -16.08
C PRO A 49 33.12 17.36 -16.96
N ASP A 50 32.25 16.59 -16.33
CA ASP A 50 31.10 15.95 -16.95
C ASP A 50 29.84 16.67 -16.46
N VAL A 51 29.31 17.57 -17.30
CA VAL A 51 28.16 18.42 -16.95
C VAL A 51 26.91 17.60 -16.66
N GLU A 52 26.74 16.46 -17.35
CA GLU A 52 25.60 15.58 -17.12
C GLU A 52 25.69 14.91 -15.75
N LYS A 53 26.86 14.35 -15.40
CA LYS A 53 27.08 13.76 -14.06
C LYS A 53 27.00 14.80 -12.95
N GLU A 54 27.44 16.03 -13.18
CA GLU A 54 27.33 17.11 -12.20
C GLU A 54 25.88 17.53 -11.96
N SER A 55 25.09 17.66 -13.03
CA SER A 55 23.65 17.92 -12.94
C SER A 55 22.92 16.78 -12.23
N LEU A 56 23.27 15.53 -12.56
CA LEU A 56 22.74 14.34 -11.90
C LEU A 56 23.07 14.34 -10.41
N LEU A 57 24.32 14.66 -10.04
CA LEU A 57 24.74 14.73 -8.64
C LEU A 57 23.97 15.80 -7.87
N ALA A 58 23.76 16.97 -8.48
CA ALA A 58 22.94 18.02 -7.89
C ALA A 58 21.49 17.54 -7.68
N ARG A 59 20.93 16.81 -8.64
CA ARG A 59 19.57 16.26 -8.56
C ARG A 59 19.45 15.18 -7.47
N VAL A 60 20.41 14.26 -7.38
CA VAL A 60 20.47 13.23 -6.33
C VAL A 60 20.48 13.91 -4.96
N LYS A 61 21.38 14.87 -4.74
CA LYS A 61 21.47 15.61 -3.47
C LYS A 61 20.19 16.34 -3.13
N ALA A 62 19.50 16.93 -4.12
CA ALA A 62 18.25 17.64 -3.90
C ALA A 62 17.06 16.72 -3.54
N LEU A 63 17.11 15.44 -3.95
CA LEU A 63 16.06 14.45 -3.68
C LEU A 63 16.39 13.54 -2.48
N MET A 64 17.58 13.66 -1.90
CA MET A 64 17.93 12.96 -0.67
C MET A 64 17.18 13.55 0.51
N GLU A 65 16.64 12.65 1.33
CA GLU A 65 15.89 13.01 2.53
C GLU A 65 16.55 12.35 3.73
N ALA A 66 16.50 13.03 4.88
CA ALA A 66 17.05 12.49 6.12
C ALA A 66 16.28 11.23 6.59
N ASN A 67 14.98 11.17 6.33
CA ASN A 67 14.10 10.06 6.70
C ASN A 67 13.19 9.67 5.51
N PRO A 68 13.70 8.91 4.53
CA PRO A 68 12.97 8.53 3.32
C PRO A 68 11.58 7.92 3.58
N MET A 69 11.44 7.11 4.63
CA MET A 69 10.17 6.47 4.99
C MET A 69 9.06 7.45 5.34
N MET A 70 9.38 8.66 5.80
CA MET A 70 8.42 9.72 6.11
C MET A 70 8.42 10.86 5.09
N GLY A 71 9.16 10.72 4.00
CA GLY A 71 9.49 11.78 3.06
C GLY A 71 8.52 11.95 1.90
N HIS A 72 9.07 12.34 0.75
CA HIS A 72 8.36 12.67 -0.48
C HIS A 72 8.07 11.43 -1.31
N ARG A 73 7.07 10.67 -0.85
CA ARG A 73 6.70 9.36 -1.39
C ARG A 73 5.18 9.18 -1.46
N GLY A 74 4.71 8.08 -2.04
CA GLY A 74 3.27 7.74 -2.16
C GLY A 74 2.41 8.89 -2.68
N VAL A 75 1.25 9.13 -2.04
CA VAL A 75 0.29 10.17 -2.50
C VAL A 75 0.92 11.55 -2.63
N ARG A 76 1.89 11.90 -1.79
CA ARG A 76 2.56 13.21 -1.79
C ARG A 76 3.35 13.41 -3.07
N LEU A 77 4.03 12.35 -3.50
CA LEU A 77 4.72 12.33 -4.79
C LEU A 77 3.72 12.39 -5.93
N GLY A 78 2.63 11.61 -5.86
CA GLY A 78 1.55 11.62 -6.85
C GLY A 78 0.86 12.98 -6.99
N ILE A 79 0.81 13.80 -5.94
CA ILE A 79 0.26 15.16 -6.00
C ILE A 79 1.24 16.10 -6.73
N THR A 80 2.52 16.03 -6.42
CA THR A 80 3.54 16.91 -7.02
C THR A 80 3.97 16.51 -8.43
N PHE A 81 3.86 15.22 -8.76
CA PHE A 81 4.21 14.61 -10.04
C PHE A 81 3.06 13.71 -10.53
N PRO A 82 1.90 14.30 -10.88
CA PRO A 82 0.68 13.55 -11.21
C PRO A 82 0.83 12.61 -12.41
N ASP A 83 1.76 12.90 -13.31
CA ASP A 83 2.04 12.09 -14.49
C ASP A 83 2.45 10.64 -14.15
N ILE A 84 3.09 10.44 -12.98
CA ILE A 84 3.47 9.10 -12.51
C ILE A 84 2.21 8.25 -12.28
N TYR A 85 1.23 8.80 -11.54
CA TYR A 85 -0.02 8.11 -11.25
C TYR A 85 -0.89 8.00 -12.50
N ALA A 86 -0.95 9.03 -13.35
CA ALA A 86 -1.66 8.98 -14.62
C ALA A 86 -1.13 7.86 -15.52
N ALA A 87 0.19 7.69 -15.62
CA ALA A 87 0.78 6.61 -16.41
C ALA A 87 0.40 5.21 -15.88
N GLN A 88 0.38 5.01 -14.55
CA GLN A 88 -0.02 3.75 -13.93
C GLN A 88 -1.51 3.46 -14.11
N VAL A 89 -2.38 4.43 -13.83
CA VAL A 89 -3.84 4.30 -14.02
C VAL A 89 -4.14 3.97 -15.48
N ARG A 90 -3.50 4.67 -16.43
CA ARG A 90 -3.63 4.37 -17.86
C ARG A 90 -3.25 2.93 -18.16
N ALA A 91 -2.08 2.47 -17.69
CA ALA A 91 -1.62 1.10 -17.95
C ALA A 91 -2.56 0.04 -17.38
N ILE A 92 -3.11 0.25 -16.17
CA ILE A 92 -4.08 -0.64 -15.53
C ILE A 92 -5.37 -0.73 -16.36
N LEU A 93 -5.95 0.41 -16.74
CA LEU A 93 -7.23 0.45 -17.44
C LEU A 93 -7.11 -0.02 -18.90
N GLU A 94 -6.02 0.31 -19.59
CA GLU A 94 -5.75 -0.19 -20.94
C GLU A 94 -5.60 -1.72 -20.94
N ALA A 95 -4.87 -2.30 -19.97
CA ALA A 95 -4.75 -3.75 -19.84
C ALA A 95 -6.11 -4.42 -19.57
N THR A 96 -6.92 -3.83 -18.69
CA THR A 96 -8.27 -4.32 -18.35
C THR A 96 -9.18 -4.34 -19.57
N LEU A 97 -9.20 -3.25 -20.35
CA LEU A 97 -10.01 -3.13 -21.57
C LEU A 97 -9.55 -4.11 -22.66
N GLU A 98 -8.25 -4.32 -22.80
CA GLU A 98 -7.73 -5.24 -23.80
C GLU A 98 -8.10 -6.70 -23.48
N LEU A 99 -8.06 -7.09 -22.21
CA LEU A 99 -8.55 -8.40 -21.77
C LEU A 99 -10.08 -8.50 -21.90
N LYS A 100 -10.83 -7.45 -21.59
CA LYS A 100 -12.28 -7.41 -21.81
C LYS A 100 -12.65 -7.66 -23.28
N LYS A 101 -11.91 -7.08 -24.23
CA LYS A 101 -12.09 -7.36 -25.68
C LYS A 101 -11.85 -8.82 -26.04
N ARG A 102 -10.99 -9.51 -25.29
CA ARG A 102 -10.73 -10.95 -25.43
C ARG A 102 -11.78 -11.82 -24.68
N GLY A 103 -12.85 -11.22 -24.17
CA GLY A 103 -13.93 -11.91 -23.47
C GLY A 103 -13.64 -12.26 -22.01
N LYS A 104 -12.58 -11.68 -21.43
CA LYS A 104 -12.15 -11.94 -20.05
C LYS A 104 -12.90 -11.07 -19.04
N SER A 105 -13.23 -11.62 -17.88
CA SER A 105 -13.84 -10.88 -16.77
C SER A 105 -12.79 -10.45 -15.76
N ILE A 106 -12.45 -9.16 -15.77
CA ILE A 106 -11.39 -8.57 -14.94
C ILE A 106 -11.99 -7.58 -13.95
N GLN A 107 -11.69 -7.75 -12.67
CA GLN A 107 -12.09 -6.84 -11.60
C GLN A 107 -10.84 -6.16 -11.02
N VAL A 108 -10.72 -4.84 -11.21
CA VAL A 108 -9.54 -4.09 -10.76
C VAL A 108 -9.89 -3.04 -9.71
N GLN A 109 -9.00 -2.92 -8.73
CA GLN A 109 -9.07 -1.93 -7.67
C GLN A 109 -7.76 -1.13 -7.67
N ILE A 110 -7.84 0.21 -7.70
CA ILE A 110 -6.67 1.09 -7.65
C ILE A 110 -6.53 1.62 -6.24
N MET A 111 -5.36 1.44 -5.62
CA MET A 111 -5.10 1.81 -4.23
C MET A 111 -4.03 2.90 -4.12
N ILE A 112 -4.36 3.99 -3.42
CA ILE A 112 -3.47 5.13 -3.19
C ILE A 112 -2.73 4.98 -1.85
N PRO A 113 -1.39 4.92 -1.82
CA PRO A 113 -0.58 4.75 -0.61
C PRO A 113 -0.26 6.08 0.12
N GLN A 114 0.17 5.97 1.37
CA GLN A 114 0.74 7.02 2.23
C GLN A 114 -0.19 8.22 2.48
N VAL A 115 -1.49 7.98 2.42
CA VAL A 115 -2.51 9.00 2.67
C VAL A 115 -2.56 9.37 4.14
N SER A 116 -2.71 10.67 4.41
CA SER A 116 -2.85 11.24 5.75
C SER A 116 -4.07 12.16 5.89
N GLU A 117 -4.60 12.67 4.77
CA GLU A 117 -5.73 13.59 4.71
C GLU A 117 -6.66 13.23 3.54
N TYR A 118 -7.98 13.26 3.76
CA TYR A 118 -8.96 12.85 2.73
C TYR A 118 -8.92 13.76 1.50
N LYS A 119 -8.47 15.01 1.64
CA LYS A 119 -8.28 15.93 0.51
C LYS A 119 -7.15 15.49 -0.43
N GLU A 120 -6.16 14.73 0.05
CA GLU A 120 -5.14 14.15 -0.81
C GLU A 120 -5.78 13.13 -1.78
N LEU A 121 -6.70 12.31 -1.26
CA LEU A 121 -7.50 11.38 -2.05
C LEU A 121 -8.43 12.10 -3.03
N GLU A 122 -9.20 13.09 -2.58
CA GLU A 122 -10.07 13.87 -3.47
C GLU A 122 -9.26 14.51 -4.60
N HIS A 123 -8.08 15.04 -4.29
CA HIS A 123 -7.23 15.66 -5.29
C HIS A 123 -6.78 14.65 -6.35
N ILE A 124 -6.22 13.50 -5.95
CA ILE A 124 -5.77 12.47 -6.89
C ILE A 124 -6.93 11.87 -7.67
N ILE A 125 -8.04 11.56 -7.02
CA ILE A 125 -9.21 10.95 -7.67
C ILE A 125 -9.77 11.88 -8.75
N ASN A 126 -9.96 13.16 -8.43
CA ASN A 126 -10.64 14.11 -9.32
C ASN A 126 -9.72 14.69 -10.40
N ASN A 127 -8.43 14.85 -10.13
CA ASN A 127 -7.50 15.51 -11.05
C ASN A 127 -6.58 14.54 -11.81
N VAL A 128 -6.45 13.28 -11.36
CA VAL A 128 -5.55 12.29 -11.97
C VAL A 128 -6.32 11.06 -12.42
N VAL A 129 -6.98 10.35 -11.50
CA VAL A 129 -7.60 9.04 -11.80
C VAL A 129 -8.77 9.18 -12.77
N LYS A 130 -9.77 10.01 -12.45
CA LYS A 130 -10.96 10.20 -13.30
C LYS A 130 -10.63 10.75 -14.69
N PRO A 131 -9.83 11.83 -14.84
CA PRO A 131 -9.47 12.34 -16.16
C PRO A 131 -8.70 11.32 -17.01
N THR A 132 -7.77 10.58 -16.39
CA THR A 132 -7.02 9.52 -17.09
C THR A 132 -7.94 8.39 -17.54
N ALA A 133 -8.88 7.97 -16.69
CA ALA A 133 -9.85 6.93 -17.03
C ALA A 133 -10.72 7.36 -18.21
N GLU A 134 -11.26 8.59 -18.19
CA GLU A 134 -12.08 9.11 -19.28
C GLU A 134 -11.31 9.23 -20.61
N ASP A 135 -10.04 9.64 -20.56
CA ASP A 135 -9.18 9.66 -21.75
C ASP A 135 -8.95 8.24 -22.32
N VAL A 136 -8.68 7.25 -21.47
CA VAL A 136 -8.55 5.84 -21.89
C VAL A 136 -9.86 5.33 -22.49
N PHE A 137 -10.99 5.57 -21.83
CA PHE A 137 -12.31 5.13 -22.30
C PHE A 137 -12.67 5.73 -23.65
N LYS A 138 -12.40 7.03 -23.84
CA LYS A 138 -12.61 7.70 -25.12
C LYS A 138 -11.74 7.10 -26.23
N ARG A 139 -10.46 6.80 -25.94
CA ARG A 139 -9.53 6.19 -26.91
C ARG A 139 -9.93 4.77 -27.30
N TYR A 140 -10.48 3.99 -26.36
CA TYR A 140 -10.89 2.60 -26.61
C TYR A 140 -12.32 2.48 -27.15
N GLY A 141 -13.17 3.49 -26.96
CA GLY A 141 -14.60 3.41 -27.30
C GLY A 141 -15.38 2.46 -26.40
N ASP A 142 -14.85 2.12 -25.23
CA ASP A 142 -15.45 1.20 -24.26
C ASP A 142 -15.06 1.60 -22.83
N ARG A 143 -15.77 1.08 -21.83
CA ARG A 143 -15.61 1.41 -20.41
C ARG A 143 -15.50 0.15 -19.56
N VAL A 144 -14.80 0.28 -18.43
CA VAL A 144 -14.73 -0.73 -17.38
C VAL A 144 -15.05 -0.08 -16.04
N GLU A 145 -15.73 -0.81 -15.17
CA GLU A 145 -15.89 -0.42 -13.77
C GLU A 145 -14.62 -0.78 -13.00
N PHE A 146 -14.22 0.09 -12.08
CA PHE A 146 -13.10 -0.12 -11.20
C PHE A 146 -13.35 0.61 -9.87
N LYS A 147 -12.78 0.10 -8.79
CA LYS A 147 -12.84 0.75 -7.48
C LYS A 147 -11.60 1.59 -7.23
N VAL A 148 -11.73 2.67 -6.46
CA VAL A 148 -10.60 3.43 -5.93
C VAL A 148 -10.60 3.38 -4.41
N GLY A 149 -9.49 2.94 -3.84
CA GLY A 149 -9.29 2.76 -2.41
C GLY A 149 -8.02 3.41 -1.91
N THR A 150 -7.75 3.23 -0.62
CA THR A 150 -6.54 3.75 0.00
C THR A 150 -5.91 2.75 0.96
N MET A 151 -4.58 2.85 1.08
CA MET A 151 -3.86 2.15 2.12
C MET A 151 -3.98 2.92 3.45
N MET A 152 -4.41 2.22 4.49
CA MET A 152 -4.52 2.74 5.86
C MET A 152 -3.22 2.43 6.61
N GLU A 153 -2.24 3.32 6.45
CA GLU A 153 -0.88 3.11 6.94
C GLU A 153 -0.26 4.31 7.66
N THR A 154 -0.98 5.44 7.71
CA THR A 154 -0.61 6.57 8.57
C THR A 154 -1.54 6.64 9.76
N VAL A 155 -1.00 7.07 10.91
CA VAL A 155 -1.78 7.24 12.14
C VAL A 155 -2.93 8.22 11.92
N ARG A 156 -2.67 9.33 11.20
CA ARG A 156 -3.69 10.35 10.95
C ARG A 156 -4.84 9.82 10.09
N ALA A 157 -4.55 9.05 9.04
CA ALA A 157 -5.61 8.45 8.22
C ALA A 157 -6.52 7.53 9.06
N CYS A 158 -5.94 6.73 9.97
CA CYS A 158 -6.70 5.86 10.86
C CYS A 158 -7.60 6.66 11.82
N LEU A 159 -7.09 7.75 12.40
CA LEU A 159 -7.86 8.62 13.31
C LEU A 159 -8.94 9.47 12.61
N THR A 160 -8.89 9.60 11.29
CA THR A 160 -9.88 10.34 10.49
C THR A 160 -10.56 9.47 9.44
N ALA A 161 -10.68 8.16 9.72
CA ALA A 161 -11.19 7.19 8.74
C ALA A 161 -12.66 7.44 8.33
N ASP A 162 -13.44 8.13 9.17
CA ASP A 162 -14.80 8.61 8.87
C ASP A 162 -14.83 9.58 7.66
N LYS A 163 -13.79 10.42 7.52
CA LYS A 163 -13.65 11.33 6.36
C LYS A 163 -13.11 10.61 5.14
N ILE A 164 -12.14 9.71 5.34
CA ILE A 164 -11.57 8.88 4.26
C ILE A 164 -12.66 8.03 3.61
N ALA A 165 -13.49 7.36 4.40
CA ALA A 165 -14.54 6.45 3.92
C ALA A 165 -15.59 7.12 3.00
N LYS A 166 -15.73 8.46 3.07
CA LYS A 166 -16.64 9.22 2.18
C LYS A 166 -16.16 9.27 0.73
N VAL A 167 -14.86 9.15 0.51
CA VAL A 167 -14.24 9.44 -0.80
C VAL A 167 -13.63 8.20 -1.47
N VAL A 168 -13.62 7.05 -0.80
CA VAL A 168 -13.08 5.79 -1.32
C VAL A 168 -14.08 4.65 -1.27
N ASP A 169 -13.86 3.65 -2.11
CA ASP A 169 -14.69 2.44 -2.21
C ASP A 169 -14.25 1.33 -1.26
N PHE A 170 -12.96 1.30 -0.90
CA PHE A 170 -12.37 0.32 0.01
C PHE A 170 -11.16 0.88 0.74
N MET A 171 -10.77 0.20 1.83
CA MET A 171 -9.57 0.48 2.62
C MET A 171 -8.74 -0.79 2.78
N SER A 172 -7.41 -0.66 2.79
CA SER A 172 -6.53 -1.80 3.10
C SER A 172 -5.44 -1.38 4.08
N PHE A 173 -5.34 -2.04 5.24
CA PHE A 173 -4.30 -1.71 6.21
C PHE A 173 -2.92 -2.13 5.72
N GLY A 174 -2.02 -1.16 5.58
CA GLY A 174 -0.59 -1.36 5.36
C GLY A 174 0.10 -1.45 6.71
N THR A 175 0.00 -2.62 7.35
CA THR A 175 0.36 -2.76 8.77
C THR A 175 1.86 -2.65 9.06
N ASN A 176 2.73 -2.85 8.07
CA ASN A 176 4.16 -2.63 8.24
C ASN A 176 4.45 -1.14 8.52
N ASP A 177 4.03 -0.25 7.62
CA ASP A 177 4.18 1.19 7.76
C ASP A 177 3.35 1.74 8.94
N LEU A 178 2.16 1.17 9.19
CA LEU A 178 1.37 1.55 10.36
C LEU A 178 2.07 1.20 11.68
N THR A 179 2.72 0.04 11.76
CA THR A 179 3.50 -0.35 12.95
C THR A 179 4.69 0.58 13.15
N GLN A 180 5.40 0.91 12.06
CA GLN A 180 6.48 1.91 12.12
C GLN A 180 5.97 3.25 12.67
N ALA A 181 4.81 3.71 12.19
CA ALA A 181 4.24 4.98 12.61
C ALA A 181 3.72 4.97 14.07
N VAL A 182 3.12 3.86 14.52
CA VAL A 182 2.61 3.72 15.90
C VAL A 182 3.75 3.62 16.92
N PHE A 183 4.77 2.81 16.63
CA PHE A 183 5.91 2.64 17.53
C PHE A 183 6.98 3.73 17.38
N SER A 184 6.92 4.53 16.30
CA SER A 184 8.03 5.39 15.87
C SER A 184 9.32 4.59 15.67
N PHE A 185 9.17 3.37 15.13
CA PHE A 185 10.26 2.45 14.86
C PHE A 185 10.59 2.48 13.38
N SER A 186 11.84 2.79 13.04
CA SER A 186 12.38 2.54 11.70
C SER A 186 12.68 1.04 11.58
N ARG A 187 11.95 0.34 10.71
CA ARG A 187 12.06 -1.13 10.59
C ARG A 187 13.51 -1.58 10.36
N ASP A 188 14.20 -0.92 9.44
CA ASP A 188 15.59 -1.24 9.05
C ASP A 188 16.58 -1.04 10.21
N ASP A 189 16.31 -0.08 11.09
CA ASP A 189 17.17 0.24 12.22
C ASP A 189 16.90 -0.66 13.43
N VAL A 190 15.63 -0.99 13.69
CA VAL A 190 15.19 -1.66 14.92
C VAL A 190 15.71 -3.09 14.99
N GLU A 191 15.61 -3.84 13.88
CA GLU A 191 16.00 -5.25 13.81
C GLU A 191 17.47 -5.45 14.21
N ASN A 192 18.35 -4.56 13.76
CA ASN A 192 19.80 -4.70 13.95
C ASN A 192 20.36 -3.97 15.19
N LYS A 193 19.59 -3.08 15.83
CA LYS A 193 20.11 -2.24 16.92
C LYS A 193 19.64 -2.67 18.31
N PHE A 194 18.34 -2.92 18.50
CA PHE A 194 17.81 -3.08 19.86
C PHE A 194 16.65 -4.06 20.03
N MET A 195 16.04 -4.58 18.95
CA MET A 195 14.89 -5.49 19.05
C MET A 195 15.21 -6.74 19.89
N SER A 196 16.35 -7.38 19.65
CA SER A 196 16.79 -8.56 20.42
C SER A 196 16.89 -8.28 21.92
N GLN A 197 17.38 -7.10 22.30
CA GLN A 197 17.48 -6.69 23.70
C GLN A 197 16.09 -6.45 24.31
N TYR A 198 15.18 -5.79 23.58
CA TYR A 198 13.79 -5.56 24.02
C TYR A 198 13.05 -6.86 24.32
N LEU A 199 13.22 -7.87 23.45
CA LEU A 199 12.64 -9.19 23.65
C LEU A 199 13.28 -9.92 24.84
N SER A 200 14.61 -9.86 24.98
CA SER A 200 15.31 -10.51 26.10
C SER A 200 14.94 -9.94 27.47
N LEU A 201 14.65 -8.63 27.53
CA LEU A 201 14.22 -7.93 28.74
C LEU A 201 12.72 -8.07 29.00
N GLY A 202 11.96 -8.67 28.08
CA GLY A 202 10.49 -8.76 28.16
C GLY A 202 9.80 -7.40 28.06
N ILE A 203 10.46 -6.39 27.49
CA ILE A 203 9.85 -5.06 27.24
C ILE A 203 8.74 -5.21 26.19
N LEU A 204 9.01 -5.99 25.14
CA LEU A 204 8.01 -6.42 24.17
C LEU A 204 7.86 -7.94 24.24
N PRO A 205 6.63 -8.46 24.16
CA PRO A 205 6.38 -9.91 24.20
C PRO A 205 6.79 -10.62 22.90
N TYR A 206 6.82 -9.90 21.78
CA TYR A 206 7.18 -10.38 20.44
C TYR A 206 7.58 -9.21 19.55
N ASP A 207 8.17 -9.51 18.39
CA ASP A 207 8.50 -8.50 17.39
C ASP A 207 7.21 -7.96 16.73
N PRO A 208 6.88 -6.67 16.89
CA PRO A 208 5.64 -6.09 16.37
C PRO A 208 5.60 -6.01 14.84
N PHE A 209 6.72 -6.23 14.13
CA PHE A 209 6.77 -6.30 12.66
C PHE A 209 6.48 -7.70 12.11
N VAL A 210 6.50 -8.72 12.98
CA VAL A 210 6.16 -10.11 12.63
C VAL A 210 4.73 -10.44 13.07
N THR A 211 4.42 -10.12 14.32
CA THR A 211 3.09 -10.32 14.90
C THR A 211 2.50 -8.98 15.29
N ILE A 212 1.26 -8.71 14.87
CA ILE A 212 0.62 -7.42 15.07
C ILE A 212 0.56 -7.07 16.56
N ASP A 213 0.91 -5.82 16.89
CA ASP A 213 0.76 -5.32 18.24
C ASP A 213 -0.73 -5.22 18.62
N ARG A 214 -1.10 -5.94 19.68
CA ARG A 214 -2.46 -6.00 20.20
C ARG A 214 -2.92 -4.65 20.77
N ASP A 215 -2.04 -3.95 21.48
CA ASP A 215 -2.46 -2.88 22.38
C ASP A 215 -2.36 -1.48 21.81
N GLY A 216 -1.61 -1.29 20.74
CA GLY A 216 -1.51 -0.06 19.96
C GLY A 216 -2.04 -0.24 18.54
N VAL A 217 -1.34 -1.01 17.69
CA VAL A 217 -1.64 -1.11 16.24
C VAL A 217 -3.03 -1.69 15.99
N ALA A 218 -3.38 -2.83 16.58
CA ALA A 218 -4.69 -3.45 16.39
C ALA A 218 -5.83 -2.58 16.97
N LYS A 219 -5.60 -1.85 18.08
CA LYS A 219 -6.58 -0.89 18.61
C LYS A 219 -6.79 0.29 17.66
N LEU A 220 -5.73 0.81 17.06
CA LEU A 220 -5.85 1.87 16.06
C LEU A 220 -6.61 1.40 14.82
N MET A 221 -6.37 0.16 14.38
CA MET A 221 -7.15 -0.45 13.30
C MET A 221 -8.63 -0.55 13.67
N LYS A 222 -8.96 -0.97 14.90
CA LYS A 222 -10.35 -1.00 15.38
C LYS A 222 -11.00 0.38 15.30
N ILE A 223 -10.32 1.42 15.79
CA ILE A 223 -10.83 2.80 15.73
C ILE A 223 -11.13 3.21 14.29
N ALA A 224 -10.18 2.95 13.37
CA ALA A 224 -10.35 3.28 11.96
C ALA A 224 -11.54 2.55 11.31
N VAL A 225 -11.71 1.26 11.61
CA VAL A 225 -12.86 0.48 11.10
C VAL A 225 -14.17 1.01 11.64
N ASP A 226 -14.27 1.23 12.96
CA ASP A 226 -15.49 1.72 13.60
C ASP A 226 -15.88 3.11 13.04
N LEU A 227 -14.91 4.01 12.87
CA LEU A 227 -15.12 5.33 12.27
C LEU A 227 -15.58 5.23 10.81
N ALA A 228 -14.93 4.42 9.98
CA ALA A 228 -15.28 4.28 8.58
C ALA A 228 -16.68 3.69 8.40
N ARG A 229 -16.99 2.62 9.15
CA ARG A 229 -18.31 1.95 9.09
C ARG A 229 -19.43 2.77 9.71
N SER A 230 -19.13 3.75 10.58
CA SER A 230 -20.13 4.72 11.03
C SER A 230 -20.66 5.60 9.89
N VAL A 231 -19.88 5.76 8.81
CA VAL A 231 -20.22 6.59 7.64
C VAL A 231 -20.62 5.74 6.43
N LYS A 232 -19.91 4.64 6.17
CA LYS A 232 -20.18 3.70 5.08
C LYS A 232 -20.20 2.27 5.64
N PRO A 233 -21.36 1.78 6.13
CA PRO A 233 -21.46 0.50 6.87
C PRO A 233 -20.95 -0.73 6.13
N ASP A 234 -20.99 -0.70 4.80
CA ASP A 234 -20.62 -1.76 3.87
C ASP A 234 -19.27 -1.53 3.18
N ILE A 235 -18.46 -0.58 3.65
CA ILE A 235 -17.12 -0.35 3.11
C ILE A 235 -16.26 -1.60 3.27
N GLU A 236 -15.64 -2.01 2.17
CA GLU A 236 -14.70 -3.12 2.12
C GLU A 236 -13.41 -2.72 2.83
N VAL A 237 -12.99 -3.50 3.83
CA VAL A 237 -11.78 -3.27 4.62
C VAL A 237 -10.93 -4.52 4.66
N GLY A 238 -9.69 -4.44 4.21
CA GLY A 238 -8.74 -5.54 4.31
C GLY A 238 -7.46 -5.19 5.05
N ILE A 239 -6.57 -6.17 5.10
CA ILE A 239 -5.19 -6.02 5.56
C ILE A 239 -4.25 -6.66 4.55
N CYS A 240 -3.10 -6.02 4.33
CA CYS A 240 -2.01 -6.55 3.53
C CYS A 240 -0.69 -6.51 4.31
N GLY A 241 0.31 -7.24 3.80
CA GLY A 241 1.64 -7.31 4.40
C GLY A 241 1.85 -8.58 5.22
N GLU A 242 2.88 -8.58 6.05
CA GLU A 242 3.37 -9.79 6.73
C GLU A 242 2.37 -10.32 7.76
N HIS A 243 1.72 -9.40 8.50
CA HIS A 243 0.69 -9.70 9.49
C HIS A 243 -0.56 -10.37 8.88
N GLY A 244 -0.85 -10.12 7.59
CA GLY A 244 -1.97 -10.75 6.90
C GLY A 244 -1.81 -12.27 6.73
N GLY A 245 -0.58 -12.77 6.84
CA GLY A 245 -0.25 -14.20 6.77
C GLY A 245 0.23 -14.82 8.08
N ASP A 246 0.30 -14.05 9.17
CA ASP A 246 0.75 -14.52 10.47
C ASP A 246 -0.43 -15.03 11.32
N ALA A 247 -0.29 -16.23 11.87
CA ALA A 247 -1.37 -16.90 12.59
C ALA A 247 -1.77 -16.14 13.86
N ASP A 248 -0.80 -15.64 14.62
CA ASP A 248 -1.07 -14.91 15.85
C ASP A 248 -1.65 -13.53 15.57
N SER A 249 -1.20 -12.86 14.51
CA SER A 249 -1.81 -11.62 14.03
C SER A 249 -3.28 -11.79 13.67
N ILE A 250 -3.64 -12.84 12.93
CA ILE A 250 -5.04 -13.10 12.56
C ILE A 250 -5.89 -13.32 13.82
N ARG A 251 -5.38 -14.05 14.82
CA ARG A 251 -6.07 -14.25 16.11
C ARG A 251 -6.27 -12.95 16.87
N ILE A 252 -5.22 -12.14 16.98
CA ILE A 252 -5.27 -10.83 17.66
C ILE A 252 -6.27 -9.91 16.95
N LEU A 253 -6.26 -9.87 15.62
CA LEU A 253 -7.20 -9.05 14.85
C LEU A 253 -8.64 -9.54 14.99
N ALA A 254 -8.85 -10.86 14.99
CA ALA A 254 -10.17 -11.44 15.24
C ALA A 254 -10.71 -11.11 16.64
N GLU A 255 -9.84 -11.05 17.65
CA GLU A 255 -10.20 -10.66 19.01
C GLU A 255 -10.44 -9.15 19.16
N VAL A 256 -9.54 -8.32 18.64
CA VAL A 256 -9.54 -6.87 18.87
C VAL A 256 -10.44 -6.14 17.87
N VAL A 257 -10.23 -6.38 16.58
CA VAL A 257 -10.99 -5.71 15.50
C VAL A 257 -12.33 -6.40 15.26
N GLY A 258 -12.46 -7.67 15.65
CA GLY A 258 -13.69 -8.43 15.50
C GLY A 258 -14.01 -8.71 14.03
N ARG A 259 -15.27 -8.49 13.64
CA ARG A 259 -15.74 -8.65 12.25
C ARG A 259 -15.51 -7.42 11.37
N GLY A 260 -14.45 -6.67 11.69
CA GLY A 260 -14.13 -5.41 11.05
C GLY A 260 -13.34 -5.53 9.75
N LEU A 261 -12.68 -6.67 9.52
CA LEU A 261 -11.92 -6.96 8.31
C LEU A 261 -12.67 -7.97 7.44
N ASP A 262 -12.75 -7.69 6.15
CA ASP A 262 -13.43 -8.49 5.13
C ASP A 262 -12.48 -9.48 4.44
N TYR A 263 -11.17 -9.18 4.38
CA TYR A 263 -10.16 -10.09 3.85
C TYR A 263 -8.78 -9.94 4.50
N PHE A 264 -7.98 -10.99 4.37
CA PHE A 264 -6.54 -11.01 4.66
C PHE A 264 -5.77 -11.26 3.36
N SER A 265 -4.79 -10.41 3.06
CA SER A 265 -3.89 -10.57 1.91
C SER A 265 -2.48 -10.91 2.40
N ALA A 266 -1.92 -12.01 1.89
CA ALA A 266 -0.65 -12.57 2.33
C ALA A 266 0.19 -13.06 1.14
N SER A 267 1.48 -13.30 1.37
CA SER A 267 2.34 -13.94 0.37
C SER A 267 1.81 -15.34 -0.01
N PRO A 268 2.02 -15.80 -1.26
CA PRO A 268 1.39 -17.03 -1.76
C PRO A 268 1.53 -18.25 -0.84
N TYR A 269 2.72 -18.44 -0.26
CA TYR A 269 3.02 -19.56 0.63
C TYR A 269 2.34 -19.46 2.01
N ARG A 270 1.94 -18.26 2.45
CA ARG A 270 1.23 -18.04 3.71
C ARG A 270 -0.30 -18.11 3.58
N VAL A 271 -0.84 -18.08 2.35
CA VAL A 271 -2.29 -18.18 2.10
C VAL A 271 -2.93 -19.40 2.76
N PRO A 272 -2.37 -20.63 2.70
CA PRO A 272 -2.98 -21.79 3.37
C PRO A 272 -3.09 -21.63 4.88
N VAL A 273 -2.06 -21.05 5.52
CA VAL A 273 -2.05 -20.78 6.97
C VAL A 273 -3.10 -19.73 7.31
N ALA A 274 -3.13 -18.62 6.55
CA ALA A 274 -4.11 -17.56 6.76
C ALA A 274 -5.55 -18.07 6.66
N ARG A 275 -5.85 -18.90 5.65
CA ARG A 275 -7.16 -19.54 5.47
C ARG A 275 -7.54 -20.44 6.65
N LEU A 276 -6.61 -21.28 7.10
CA LEU A 276 -6.85 -22.20 8.22
C LEU A 276 -7.17 -21.44 9.50
N VAL A 277 -6.36 -20.43 9.84
CA VAL A 277 -6.51 -19.68 11.08
C VAL A 277 -7.77 -18.81 11.02
N ALA A 278 -8.04 -18.13 9.90
CA ALA A 278 -9.29 -17.38 9.72
C ALA A 278 -10.53 -18.28 9.89
N ALA A 279 -10.46 -19.53 9.40
CA ALA A 279 -11.54 -20.49 9.59
C ALA A 279 -11.73 -20.90 11.07
N GLN A 280 -10.63 -21.16 11.78
CA GLN A 280 -10.65 -21.49 13.21
C GLN A 280 -11.24 -20.35 14.05
N GLU A 281 -10.82 -19.11 13.82
CA GLU A 281 -11.33 -17.96 14.56
C GLU A 281 -12.79 -17.66 14.22
N SER A 282 -13.19 -17.80 12.95
CA SER A 282 -14.60 -17.66 12.56
C SER A 282 -15.49 -18.71 13.23
N LEU A 283 -15.04 -19.97 13.33
CA LEU A 283 -15.76 -21.02 14.05
C LEU A 283 -15.94 -20.70 15.53
N LYS A 284 -14.92 -20.15 16.19
CA LYS A 284 -15.01 -19.73 17.60
C LYS A 284 -15.99 -18.58 17.80
N ILE A 285 -15.97 -17.59 16.90
CA ILE A 285 -16.80 -16.38 17.02
C ILE A 285 -18.26 -16.62 16.59
N LEU A 286 -18.48 -17.43 15.55
CA LEU A 286 -19.78 -17.56 14.89
C LEU A 286 -20.40 -18.96 14.96
N GLY A 287 -19.67 -19.97 15.43
CA GLY A 287 -20.08 -21.37 15.35
C GLY A 287 -20.09 -21.92 13.91
N ARG A 288 -19.53 -21.20 12.94
CA ARG A 288 -19.44 -21.61 11.53
C ARG A 288 -18.19 -21.05 10.86
N ALA A 289 -17.77 -21.67 9.76
CA ALA A 289 -16.66 -21.19 8.94
C ALA A 289 -17.02 -19.86 8.22
N PRO A 290 -16.00 -19.09 7.78
CA PRO A 290 -16.21 -17.87 6.99
C PRO A 290 -17.02 -18.20 5.74
N LYS A 291 -17.90 -17.28 5.32
CA LYS A 291 -18.54 -17.41 4.02
C LYS A 291 -17.43 -17.34 2.96
N VAL A 292 -17.39 -18.31 2.06
CA VAL A 292 -16.65 -18.16 0.81
C VAL A 292 -17.39 -17.07 0.04
N ALA A 293 -16.70 -15.98 -0.31
CA ALA A 293 -17.26 -15.01 -1.23
C ALA A 293 -17.40 -15.71 -2.58
N GLU A 294 -18.64 -15.91 -3.02
CA GLU A 294 -18.94 -16.21 -4.41
C GLU A 294 -18.77 -14.88 -5.16
N TYR A 295 -17.67 -14.77 -5.91
CA TYR A 295 -17.38 -13.62 -6.78
C TYR A 295 -17.97 -13.84 -8.17
#